data_AF-A0A968C0U3-F1
#
_entry.id   AF-A0A968C0U3-F1
#
_cell.length_a   1.000
_cell.length_b   1.000
_cell.length_c   1.000
_cell.angle_alpha   90.00
_cell.angle_beta   90.00
_cell.angle_gamma   90.00
#
_symmetry.space_group_name_H-M   'P 1'
#
loop_
_entity.id
_entity.type
_entity.pdbx_description
1 polymer ?
#
loop_
_entity_poly.entity_id
_entity_poly.type
_entity_poly.pdbx_seq_one_letter_code
_entity_poly.pdbx_strand_id
1 'polypeptide(L)'
;MQRASVVGRLFWDAAVAELQAREGSTLDSEDITALLEAVRDRELVFRRERSAFAGAEEYIFKHALLRDVTYETVLLNLRRVYHGQVAQWLETAAGERIGEYLGLIARHYELAGEEEKATEYLLRAGDRARLAYSCPAASSYY
;
A
#
# COMPACT_ATOMS: atom_id res chain seq x y z
N MET A 1 8.61 0.60 11.43
CA MET A 1 8.25 -0.73 10.89
C MET A 1 6.78 -1.10 11.02
N GLN A 2 6.10 -0.83 12.14
CA GLN A 2 4.66 -1.12 12.29
C GLN A 2 3.79 -0.57 11.16
N ARG A 3 3.94 0.71 10.78
CA ARG A 3 3.16 1.34 9.70
C ARG A 3 3.41 0.65 8.35
N ALA A 4 4.68 0.41 8.00
CA ALA A 4 5.07 -0.35 6.81
C ALA A 4 4.42 -1.75 6.76
N SER A 5 4.34 -2.46 7.90
CA SER A 5 3.72 -3.79 7.94
C SER A 5 2.21 -3.78 7.65
N VAL A 6 1.53 -2.66 7.94
CA VAL A 6 0.12 -2.44 7.63
C VAL A 6 -0.06 -2.12 6.15
N VAL A 7 0.83 -1.31 5.56
CA VAL A 7 0.84 -1.04 4.11
C VAL A 7 0.94 -2.36 3.33
N GLY A 8 1.85 -3.24 3.74
CA GLY A 8 1.93 -4.59 3.19
C GLY A 8 3.34 -5.15 3.21
N ARG A 9 3.53 -6.29 2.52
CA ARG A 9 4.88 -6.84 2.29
C ARG A 9 5.72 -5.90 1.41
N LEU A 10 5.06 -5.19 0.52
CA LEU A 10 5.63 -4.18 -0.36
C LEU A 10 4.99 -2.85 0.04
N PHE A 11 5.79 -1.81 0.25
CA PHE A 11 5.37 -0.55 0.83
C PHE A 11 6.23 0.60 0.31
N TRP A 12 5.76 1.83 0.52
CA TRP A 12 6.43 3.05 0.08
C TRP A 12 6.77 3.94 1.27
N ASP A 13 7.92 4.59 1.22
CA ASP A 13 8.35 5.57 2.23
C ASP A 13 7.33 6.70 2.44
N ALA A 14 6.81 7.27 1.35
CA ALA A 14 5.82 8.33 1.39
C ALA A 14 4.51 7.89 2.07
N ALA A 15 4.10 6.63 1.88
CA ALA A 15 2.95 6.07 2.60
C ALA A 15 3.22 5.98 4.10
N VAL A 16 4.44 5.55 4.48
CA VAL A 16 4.84 5.46 5.89
C VAL A 16 4.94 6.84 6.53
N ALA A 17 5.47 7.83 5.80
CA ALA A 17 5.57 9.21 6.25
C ALA A 17 4.19 9.85 6.47
N GLU A 18 3.25 9.66 5.53
CA GLU A 18 1.88 10.15 5.66
C GLU A 18 1.17 9.57 6.91
N LEU A 19 1.32 8.26 7.14
CA LEU A 19 0.76 7.61 8.33
C LEU A 19 1.34 8.18 9.64
N GLN A 20 2.64 8.50 9.66
CA GLN A 20 3.31 9.09 10.82
C GLN A 20 2.88 10.54 11.07
N ALA A 21 2.78 11.35 10.00
CA ALA A 21 2.35 12.74 10.09
C ALA A 21 0.93 12.85 10.69
N ARG A 22 0.02 11.95 10.31
CA ARG A 22 -1.36 11.91 10.83
C ARG A 22 -1.47 11.54 12.31
N GLU A 23 -0.42 10.96 12.88
CA GLU A 23 -0.32 10.70 14.33
C GLU A 23 0.38 11.82 15.09
N GLY A 24 0.72 12.93 14.42
CA GLY A 24 1.43 14.06 15.03
C GLY A 24 2.91 13.79 15.27
N SER A 25 3.51 12.85 14.53
CA SER A 25 4.96 12.65 14.56
C SER A 25 5.68 13.90 14.03
N THR A 26 6.80 14.25 14.66
CA THR A 26 7.65 15.36 14.22
C THR A 26 8.66 14.95 13.15
N LEU A 27 8.69 13.66 12.79
CA LEU A 27 9.60 13.13 11.77
C LEU A 27 9.11 13.56 10.39
N ASP A 28 10.01 14.15 9.61
CA ASP A 28 9.73 14.49 8.22
C ASP A 28 10.03 13.32 7.27
N SER A 29 9.91 13.57 5.96
CA SER A 29 10.14 12.53 4.95
C SER A 29 11.61 12.09 4.88
N GLU A 30 12.57 12.98 5.17
CA GLU A 30 14.00 12.66 5.17
C GLU A 30 14.34 11.76 6.36
N ASP A 31 13.80 12.06 7.53
CA ASP A 31 13.93 11.22 8.74
C ASP A 31 13.39 9.80 8.51
N ILE A 32 12.20 9.69 7.90
CA ILE A 32 11.59 8.40 7.59
C ILE A 32 12.46 7.62 6.60
N THR A 33 12.99 8.28 5.59
CA THR A 33 13.90 7.67 4.62
C THR A 33 15.15 7.15 5.32
N ALA A 34 15.80 7.96 6.15
CA ALA A 34 16.98 7.57 6.92
C ALA A 34 16.71 6.37 7.85
N LEU A 35 15.55 6.33 8.50
CA LEU A 35 15.13 5.19 9.33
C LEU A 35 14.93 3.92 8.50
N LEU A 36 14.35 4.02 7.31
CA LEU A 36 14.16 2.89 6.41
C LEU A 36 15.50 2.37 5.86
N GLU A 37 16.46 3.25 5.59
CA GLU A 37 17.82 2.89 5.20
C GLU A 37 18.53 2.13 6.33
N ALA A 38 18.41 2.58 7.58
CA ALA A 38 18.97 1.86 8.73
C ALA A 38 18.34 0.47 8.93
N VAL A 39 17.05 0.30 8.60
CA VAL A 39 16.37 -1.00 8.61
C VAL A 39 16.82 -1.88 7.44
N ARG A 40 17.08 -1.27 6.27
CA ARG A 40 17.64 -1.96 5.10
C ARG A 40 19.04 -2.50 5.38
N ASP A 41 19.88 -1.74 6.07
CA ASP A 41 21.25 -2.15 6.43
C ASP A 41 21.26 -3.35 7.40
N ARG A 42 20.16 -3.57 8.13
CA ARG A 42 19.92 -4.78 8.95
C ARG A 42 19.29 -5.92 8.14
N GLU A 43 19.19 -5.77 6.83
CA GLU A 43 18.55 -6.70 5.89
C GLU A 43 17.11 -7.07 6.23
N LEU A 44 16.37 -6.19 6.90
CA LEU A 44 14.97 -6.45 7.25
C LEU A 44 14.04 -6.12 6.07
N VAL A 45 14.45 -5.14 5.26
CA VAL A 45 13.77 -4.74 4.03
C VAL A 45 14.80 -4.54 2.92
N PHE A 46 14.35 -4.62 1.67
CA PHE A 46 15.14 -4.25 0.50
C PHE A 46 14.45 -3.13 -0.25
N ARG A 47 15.23 -2.19 -0.76
CA ARG A 47 14.73 -1.16 -1.67
C ARG A 47 14.66 -1.73 -3.08
N ARG A 48 13.59 -1.47 -3.81
CA ARG A 48 13.42 -1.85 -5.20
C ARG A 48 13.95 -0.75 -6.11
N GLU A 49 14.52 -1.13 -7.25
CA GLU A 49 15.06 -0.18 -8.24
C GLU A 49 13.99 0.65 -8.93
N ARG A 50 12.76 0.11 -8.99
CA ARG A 50 11.61 0.79 -9.58
C ARG A 50 10.52 0.89 -8.53
N SER A 51 9.91 2.06 -8.45
CA SER A 51 8.75 2.31 -7.62
C SER A 51 7.48 2.39 -8.46
N ALA A 52 6.39 1.84 -7.93
CA ALA A 52 5.08 1.90 -8.54
C ALA A 52 4.48 3.33 -8.53
N PHE A 53 4.91 4.19 -7.60
CA PHE A 53 4.44 5.57 -7.44
C PHE A 53 5.58 6.58 -7.61
N ALA A 54 5.35 7.62 -8.40
CA ALA A 54 6.35 8.66 -8.64
C ALA A 54 6.60 9.47 -7.35
N GLY A 55 7.88 9.75 -7.06
CA GLY A 55 8.26 10.52 -5.87
C GLY A 55 8.19 9.74 -4.55
N ALA A 56 8.02 8.41 -4.61
CA ALA A 56 8.09 7.54 -3.45
C ALA A 56 9.06 6.38 -3.72
N GLU A 57 9.93 6.05 -2.77
CA GLU A 57 10.82 4.90 -2.83
C GLU A 57 10.07 3.64 -2.39
N GLU A 58 10.27 2.55 -3.13
CA GLU A 58 9.57 1.29 -2.89
C GLU A 58 10.45 0.30 -2.14
N TYR A 59 9.90 -0.28 -1.08
CA TYR A 59 10.56 -1.23 -0.22
C TYR A 59 9.77 -2.53 -0.12
N ILE A 60 10.47 -3.63 0.11
CA ILE A 60 9.89 -4.94 0.34
C ILE A 60 10.50 -5.57 1.59
N PHE A 61 9.66 -6.15 2.45
CA PHE A 61 10.14 -6.97 3.55
C PHE A 61 10.87 -8.20 3.03
N LYS A 62 12.09 -8.46 3.55
CA LYS A 62 12.91 -9.63 3.19
C LYS A 62 12.12 -10.93 3.36
N HIS A 63 11.39 -11.06 4.47
CA HIS A 63 10.55 -12.22 4.77
C HIS A 63 9.11 -11.80 5.08
N ALA A 64 8.13 -12.53 4.53
CA ALA A 64 6.72 -12.32 4.84
C ALA A 64 6.44 -12.48 6.34
N LEU A 65 7.07 -13.46 7.00
CA LEU A 65 6.95 -13.69 8.44
C LEU A 65 7.39 -12.47 9.27
N LEU A 66 8.44 -11.75 8.86
CA LEU A 66 8.87 -10.55 9.58
C LEU A 66 7.80 -9.45 9.51
N ARG A 67 7.18 -9.29 8.33
CA ARG A 67 6.05 -8.37 8.15
C ARG A 67 4.88 -8.80 9.03
N ASP A 68 4.54 -10.08 9.04
CA ASP A 68 3.40 -10.60 9.82
C ASP A 68 3.63 -10.43 11.33
N VAL A 69 4.81 -10.79 11.84
CA VAL A 69 5.16 -10.57 13.26
C VAL A 69 5.11 -9.09 13.61
N THR A 70 5.63 -8.22 12.74
CA THR A 70 5.57 -6.76 12.95
C THR A 70 4.13 -6.25 12.94
N TYR A 71 3.31 -6.75 12.02
CA TYR A 71 1.89 -6.41 11.91
C TYR A 71 1.13 -6.84 13.16
N GLU A 72 1.47 -8.00 13.73
CA GLU A 72 0.84 -8.49 14.95
C GLU A 72 1.12 -7.61 16.18
N THR A 73 2.21 -6.84 16.19
CA THR A 73 2.49 -5.87 17.26
C THR A 73 1.60 -4.62 17.23
N VAL A 74 0.85 -4.39 16.14
CA VAL A 74 -0.03 -3.23 16.01
C VAL A 74 -1.34 -3.48 16.75
N LEU A 75 -1.77 -2.54 17.58
CA LEU A 75 -3.05 -2.63 18.29
C LEU A 75 -4.21 -2.71 17.30
N LEU A 76 -5.21 -3.56 17.58
CA LEU A 76 -6.33 -3.83 16.67
C LEU A 76 -7.10 -2.56 16.25
N ASN A 77 -7.31 -1.63 17.19
CA ASN A 77 -7.96 -0.34 16.89
C ASN A 77 -7.13 0.53 15.94
N LEU A 78 -5.80 0.53 16.10
CA LEU A 78 -4.89 1.27 15.22
C LEU A 78 -4.77 0.60 13.84
N ARG A 79 -4.85 -0.73 13.75
CA ARG A 79 -4.81 -1.43 12.45
C ARG A 79 -5.91 -0.90 11.52
N ARG A 80 -7.15 -0.75 12.02
CA ARG A 80 -8.27 -0.22 11.23
C ARG A 80 -7.98 1.20 10.73
N VAL A 81 -7.53 2.07 11.64
CA VAL A 81 -7.17 3.47 11.31
C VAL A 81 -6.09 3.52 10.24
N TYR A 82 -5.00 2.78 10.43
CA TYR A 82 -3.90 2.74 9.48
C TYR A 82 -4.31 2.15 8.13
N HIS A 83 -5.13 1.10 8.10
CA HIS A 83 -5.65 0.56 6.85
C HIS A 83 -6.47 1.61 6.07
N GLY A 84 -7.31 2.39 6.75
CA GLY A 84 -8.05 3.49 6.11
C GLY A 84 -7.14 4.60 5.60
N GLN A 85 -6.10 4.96 6.36
CA GLN A 85 -5.10 5.95 5.93
C GLN A 85 -4.30 5.48 4.71
N VAL A 86 -3.91 4.19 4.68
CA VAL A 86 -3.23 3.61 3.52
C VAL A 86 -4.12 3.62 2.29
N ALA A 87 -5.41 3.28 2.43
CA ALA A 87 -6.35 3.34 1.32
C ALA A 87 -6.43 4.75 0.72
N GLN A 88 -6.56 5.77 1.57
CA GLN A 88 -6.60 7.18 1.14
C GLN A 88 -5.30 7.64 0.47
N TRP A 89 -4.16 7.22 1.01
CA TRP A 89 -2.88 7.50 0.38
C TRP A 89 -2.79 6.86 -1.00
N LEU A 90 -3.19 5.59 -1.15
CA LEU A 90 -3.20 4.88 -2.43
C LEU A 90 -4.12 5.54 -3.47
N GLU A 91 -5.30 6.02 -3.06
CA GLU A 91 -6.21 6.77 -3.95
C GLU A 91 -5.52 8.01 -4.54
N THR A 92 -4.81 8.74 -3.69
CA THR A 92 -4.13 9.98 -4.07
C THR A 92 -2.89 9.70 -4.91
N ALA A 93 -2.05 8.77 -4.46
CA ALA A 93 -0.78 8.43 -5.11
C ALA A 93 -0.96 7.74 -6.47
N ALA A 94 -2.04 6.97 -6.65
CA ALA A 94 -2.29 6.29 -7.91
C ALA A 94 -2.75 7.22 -9.02
N GLY A 95 -3.42 8.33 -8.72
CA GLY A 95 -3.89 9.31 -9.71
C GLY A 95 -4.62 8.65 -10.88
N GLU A 96 -4.18 8.91 -12.11
CA GLU A 96 -4.76 8.31 -13.33
C GLU A 96 -4.61 6.78 -13.40
N ARG A 97 -3.61 6.23 -12.70
CA ARG A 97 -3.34 4.78 -12.62
C ARG A 97 -4.15 4.09 -11.52
N ILE A 98 -5.13 4.76 -10.89
CA ILE A 98 -5.99 4.18 -9.86
C ILE A 98 -6.61 2.84 -10.28
N GLY A 99 -6.89 2.67 -11.58
CA GLY A 99 -7.38 1.42 -12.16
C GLY A 99 -6.50 0.19 -11.87
N GLU A 100 -5.19 0.37 -11.71
CA GLU A 100 -4.24 -0.71 -11.41
C GLU A 100 -4.27 -1.14 -9.94
N TYR A 101 -4.78 -0.28 -9.05
CA TYR A 101 -4.72 -0.47 -7.59
C TYR A 101 -6.09 -0.67 -6.94
N LEU A 102 -7.18 -0.72 -7.72
CA LEU A 102 -8.56 -0.82 -7.19
C LEU A 102 -8.73 -1.96 -6.18
N GLY A 103 -8.21 -3.16 -6.48
CA GLY A 103 -8.30 -4.31 -5.58
C GLY A 103 -7.48 -4.13 -4.29
N LEU A 104 -6.34 -3.46 -4.36
CA LEU A 104 -5.53 -3.15 -3.19
C LEU A 104 -6.24 -2.12 -2.31
N ILE A 105 -6.74 -1.03 -2.90
CA ILE A 105 -7.51 0.02 -2.20
C ILE A 105 -8.73 -0.59 -1.51
N ALA A 106 -9.51 -1.40 -2.23
CA ALA A 106 -10.66 -2.11 -1.68
C ALA A 106 -10.30 -2.94 -0.43
N ARG A 107 -9.24 -3.75 -0.50
CA ARG A 107 -8.79 -4.58 0.61
C ARG A 107 -8.40 -3.74 1.83
N HIS A 108 -7.76 -2.59 1.63
CA HIS A 108 -7.43 -1.70 2.73
C HIS A 108 -8.68 -1.06 3.35
N TYR A 109 -9.69 -0.68 2.55
CA TYR A 109 -10.96 -0.20 3.10
C TYR A 109 -11.74 -1.29 3.85
N GLU A 110 -11.74 -2.54 3.36
CA GLU A 110 -12.35 -3.68 4.05
C GLU A 110 -11.70 -3.90 5.43
N LEU A 111 -10.36 -3.91 5.49
CA LEU A 111 -9.61 -4.06 6.74
C LEU A 111 -9.77 -2.85 7.69
N ALA A 112 -10.14 -1.68 7.16
CA ALA A 112 -10.48 -0.50 7.94
C ALA A 112 -11.91 -0.57 8.55
N GLY A 113 -12.77 -1.44 8.00
CA GLY A 113 -14.20 -1.48 8.31
C GLY A 113 -15.05 -0.47 7.53
N GLU A 114 -14.51 0.09 6.44
CA GLU A 114 -15.17 1.06 5.56
C GLU A 114 -15.87 0.32 4.40
N GLU A 115 -16.92 -0.44 4.73
CA GLU A 115 -17.57 -1.41 3.81
C GLU A 115 -18.11 -0.78 2.52
N GLU A 116 -18.67 0.43 2.62
CA GLU A 116 -19.22 1.17 1.47
C GLU A 116 -18.12 1.46 0.44
N LYS A 117 -16.99 2.00 0.90
CA LYS A 117 -15.84 2.28 0.05
C LYS A 117 -15.21 1.00 -0.50
N ALA A 118 -15.06 -0.03 0.34
CA ALA A 118 -14.53 -1.32 -0.11
C ALA A 118 -15.36 -1.88 -1.27
N THR A 119 -16.69 -1.85 -1.14
CA THR A 119 -17.63 -2.30 -2.18
C THR A 119 -17.51 -1.48 -3.45
N GLU A 120 -17.45 -0.15 -3.36
CA GLU A 120 -17.28 0.73 -4.51
C GLU A 120 -16.02 0.35 -5.31
N TYR A 121 -14.88 0.19 -4.63
CA TYR A 121 -13.61 -0.15 -5.27
C TYR A 121 -13.60 -1.58 -5.84
N LEU A 122 -14.26 -2.54 -5.19
CA LEU A 122 -14.43 -3.91 -5.72
C LEU A 122 -15.28 -3.92 -6.99
N LEU A 123 -16.37 -3.15 -7.04
CA LEU A 123 -17.21 -3.05 -8.23
C LEU A 123 -16.43 -2.45 -9.40
N ARG A 124 -15.68 -1.36 -9.17
CA ARG A 124 -14.80 -0.76 -10.17
C ARG A 124 -13.73 -1.76 -10.65
N ALA A 125 -13.15 -2.55 -9.74
CA ALA A 125 -12.17 -3.58 -10.09
C ALA A 125 -12.80 -4.68 -10.97
N GLY A 126 -14.02 -5.12 -10.63
CA GLY A 126 -14.79 -6.08 -11.40
C GLY A 126 -15.12 -5.59 -12.80
N ASP A 127 -15.58 -4.34 -12.94
CA ASP A 127 -15.85 -3.73 -14.24
C ASP A 127 -14.59 -3.62 -15.10
N ARG A 128 -13.46 -3.22 -14.52
CA ARG A 128 -12.17 -3.17 -15.23
C ARG A 128 -11.74 -4.56 -15.70
N ALA A 129 -11.86 -5.57 -14.85
CA ALA A 129 -11.53 -6.95 -15.23
C ALA A 129 -12.42 -7.42 -16.39
N ARG A 130 -13.74 -7.18 -16.32
CA ARG A 130 -14.69 -7.52 -17.38
C ARG A 130 -14.34 -6.84 -18.71
N LEU A 131 -13.98 -5.56 -18.69
CA LEU A 131 -13.55 -4.83 -19.89
C LEU A 131 -12.24 -5.37 -20.47
N ALA A 132 -11.28 -5.74 -19.60
CA ALA A 132 -10.02 -6.36 -20.05
C ALA A 132 -10.25 -7.72 -20.73
N TYR A 133 -11.17 -8.54 -20.20
CA TYR A 133 -11.55 -9.82 -20.81
C TYR A 133 -12.37 -9.67 -22.10
N SER A 134 -13.14 -8.59 -22.25
CA SER A 134 -14.01 -8.35 -23.41
C SER A 134 -13.28 -7.71 -24.61
N CYS A 135 -11.98 -7.45 -24.53
CA CYS A 135 -11.23 -6.81 -25.61
C CYS A 135 -10.91 -7.84 -26.74
N PRO A 136 -11.50 -7.70 -27.96
CA PRO A 136 -11.32 -8.67 -29.06
C PRO A 136 -9.91 -8.68 -29.69
N ALA A 137 -8.98 -7.84 -29.21
CA ALA A 137 -7.60 -7.85 -29.67
C ALA A 137 -6.86 -9.17 -29.34
N ALA A 138 -7.44 -10.04 -28.51
CA ALA A 138 -6.93 -11.38 -28.23
C ALA A 138 -7.40 -12.46 -29.24
N SER A 139 -8.40 -12.18 -30.09
CA SER A 139 -8.99 -13.18 -30.99
C SER A 139 -8.49 -13.14 -32.44
N SER A 140 -7.38 -12.46 -32.75
CA SER A 140 -6.80 -12.45 -34.12
C SER A 140 -5.53 -13.30 -34.30
N TYR A 141 -5.26 -14.28 -33.43
CA TYR A 141 -4.08 -15.16 -33.53
C TYR A 141 -4.37 -16.65 -33.76
N TYR A 142 -5.55 -17.01 -34.28
CA TYR A 142 -5.81 -18.31 -34.91
C TYR A 142 -6.65 -18.11 -36.16
#